data_AF-A0A6P0T2D6-F1
#
_entry.id   AF-A0A6P0T2D6-F1
#
_cell.length_a   1.000
_cell.length_b   1.000
_cell.length_c   1.000
_cell.angle_alpha   90.00
_cell.angle_beta   90.00
_cell.angle_gamma   90.00
#
_symmetry.space_group_name_H-M   'P 1'
#
loop_
_entity.id
_entity.type
_entity.pdbx_description
1 polymer ?
#
loop_
_entity_poly.entity_id
_entity_poly.type
_entity_poly.pdbx_seq_one_letter_code
_entity_poly.pdbx_strand_id
1 'polypeptide(L)'
;LLLSEYIQEVGRGGRDGKPADALTLVSEPTGWFNPEDKQRQEFFAHQMRSQYQQAQQLAKQLPAQGEVAKVAKEFPNGAIALALLDSAGQLEWIDPFHYRQHRSKKSSSLAQVSTIQQQAQSQMNQYLKTRQCRWQFLLKAFGFTQEAVGFKCDRCDNCS
;
A
#
# COMPACT_ATOMS: atom_id res chain seq x y z
N LEU A 1 -2.16 -6.22 2.97
CA LEU A 1 -1.78 -5.71 4.28
C LEU A 1 -0.56 -4.82 4.10
N LEU A 2 -0.70 -3.54 4.41
CA LEU A 2 0.40 -2.59 4.47
C LEU A 2 1.03 -2.62 5.87
N LEU A 3 2.31 -2.25 5.95
CA LEU A 3 3.01 -2.19 7.24
C LEU A 3 2.39 -1.15 8.20
N SER A 4 1.84 -0.07 7.65
CA SER A 4 1.10 0.95 8.40
C SER A 4 -0.18 0.42 9.04
N GLU A 5 -0.96 -0.36 8.29
CA GLU A 5 -2.17 -1.02 8.80
C GLU A 5 -1.80 -2.00 9.93
N TYR A 6 -0.74 -2.78 9.74
CA TYR A 6 -0.24 -3.68 10.76
C TYR A 6 0.10 -2.95 12.08
N ILE A 7 0.89 -1.87 12.02
CA ILE A 7 1.24 -1.07 13.20
C ILE A 7 0.01 -0.46 13.86
N GLN A 8 -0.93 0.06 13.08
CA GLN A 8 -2.15 0.65 13.61
C GLN A 8 -2.94 -0.37 14.43
N GLU A 9 -3.06 -1.61 13.93
CA GLU A 9 -3.82 -2.65 14.60
C GLU A 9 -3.11 -3.20 15.85
N VAL A 10 -1.81 -3.51 15.76
CA VAL A 10 -1.08 -3.98 16.96
C VAL A 10 -0.90 -2.88 18.01
N GLY A 11 -0.82 -1.60 17.60
CA GLY A 11 -0.74 -0.44 18.47
C GLY A 11 -2.03 -0.11 19.25
N ARG A 12 -3.10 -0.90 19.07
CA ARG A 12 -4.28 -0.84 19.95
C ARG A 12 -4.04 -1.48 21.31
N GLY A 13 -3.16 -2.47 21.39
CA GLY A 13 -2.79 -3.16 22.63
C GLY A 13 -1.90 -2.30 23.54
N GLY A 14 -1.93 -2.56 24.85
CA GLY A 14 -1.01 -1.95 25.82
C GLY A 14 -1.16 -0.45 26.04
N ARG A 15 -2.29 0.15 25.66
CA ARG A 15 -2.57 1.59 25.88
C ARG A 15 -2.70 1.98 27.35
N ASP A 16 -2.93 1.00 28.20
CA ASP A 16 -2.91 1.13 29.67
C ASP A 16 -1.48 1.07 30.25
N GLY A 17 -0.46 0.97 29.38
CA GLY A 17 0.94 0.89 29.78
C GLY A 17 1.38 -0.50 30.28
N LYS A 18 0.48 -1.48 30.29
CA LYS A 18 0.81 -2.85 30.68
C LYS A 18 1.41 -3.62 29.48
N PRO A 19 2.20 -4.68 29.73
CA PRO A 19 2.68 -5.55 28.67
C PRO A 19 1.52 -6.11 27.84
N ALA A 20 1.71 -6.12 26.52
CA ALA A 20 0.78 -6.69 25.57
C ALA A 20 1.55 -7.41 24.47
N ASP A 21 1.04 -8.55 24.03
CA ASP A 21 1.63 -9.36 22.98
C ASP A 21 0.91 -9.16 21.65
N ALA A 22 1.69 -9.06 20.57
CA ALA A 22 1.18 -9.06 19.21
C ALA A 22 1.61 -10.34 18.50
N LEU A 23 0.65 -11.22 18.21
CA LEU A 23 0.88 -12.47 17.48
C LEU A 23 0.36 -12.34 16.05
N THR A 24 1.22 -12.65 15.08
CA THR A 24 0.85 -12.66 13.65
C THR A 24 1.04 -14.05 13.08
N LEU A 25 -0.05 -14.65 12.63
CA LEU A 25 -0.03 -15.93 11.95
C LEU A 25 0.25 -15.69 10.47
N VAL A 26 1.25 -16.37 9.94
CA VAL A 26 1.61 -16.32 8.52
C VAL A 26 1.85 -17.73 8.02
N SER A 27 1.49 -17.98 6.77
CA SER A 27 1.96 -19.16 6.08
C SER A 27 3.49 -19.20 6.07
N GLU A 28 4.04 -20.41 5.97
CA GLU A 28 5.49 -20.54 5.91
C GLU A 28 6.08 -19.80 4.68
N PRO A 29 7.33 -19.32 4.76
CA PRO A 29 7.85 -18.36 3.79
C PRO A 29 8.05 -18.88 2.35
N THR A 30 8.12 -20.20 2.18
CA THR A 30 8.39 -20.89 0.91
C THR A 30 7.11 -21.14 0.10
N GLY A 31 5.97 -21.29 0.77
CA GLY A 31 4.69 -21.68 0.18
C GLY A 31 4.58 -23.18 -0.13
N TRP A 32 5.46 -24.01 0.42
CA TRP A 32 5.42 -25.47 0.27
C TRP A 32 4.23 -26.13 0.98
N PHE A 33 3.95 -25.76 2.24
CA PHE A 33 2.91 -26.43 3.03
C PHE A 33 1.60 -25.66 3.02
N ASN A 34 1.67 -24.33 2.96
CA ASN A 34 0.49 -23.47 2.86
C ASN A 34 0.80 -22.29 1.93
N PRO A 35 0.50 -22.38 0.63
CA PRO A 35 0.78 -21.31 -0.32
C PRO A 35 -0.24 -20.16 -0.28
N GLU A 36 -1.30 -20.24 0.53
CA GLU A 36 -2.44 -19.33 0.45
C GLU A 36 -2.07 -17.85 0.61
N ASP A 37 -1.24 -17.52 1.61
CA ASP A 37 -0.80 -16.14 1.81
C ASP A 37 0.02 -15.64 0.61
N LYS A 38 0.90 -16.48 0.06
CA LYS A 38 1.71 -16.14 -1.12
C LYS A 38 0.83 -15.91 -2.35
N GLN A 39 -0.10 -16.82 -2.64
CA GLN A 39 -1.01 -16.71 -3.78
C GLN A 39 -1.89 -15.47 -3.67
N ARG A 40 -2.42 -15.20 -2.47
CA ARG A 40 -3.24 -14.01 -2.21
C ARG A 40 -2.44 -12.72 -2.43
N GLN A 41 -1.19 -12.67 -1.96
CA GLN A 41 -0.31 -11.53 -2.18
C GLN A 41 0.00 -11.31 -3.66
N GLU A 42 0.35 -12.38 -4.38
CA GLU A 42 0.62 -12.32 -5.83
C GLU A 42 -0.60 -11.86 -6.61
N PHE A 43 -1.79 -12.37 -6.25
CA PHE A 43 -3.06 -11.95 -6.85
C PHE A 43 -3.30 -10.45 -6.68
N PHE A 44 -3.20 -9.92 -5.46
CA PHE A 44 -3.44 -8.49 -5.22
C PHE A 44 -2.36 -7.60 -5.86
N ALA A 45 -1.10 -8.02 -5.86
CA ALA A 45 -0.02 -7.30 -6.52
C ALA A 45 -0.25 -7.23 -8.04
N HIS A 46 -0.68 -8.34 -8.66
CA HIS A 46 -1.02 -8.40 -10.06
C HIS A 46 -2.26 -7.55 -10.39
N GLN A 47 -3.33 -7.68 -9.60
CA GLN A 47 -4.55 -6.90 -9.78
C GLN A 47 -4.28 -5.39 -9.70
N MET A 48 -3.50 -4.96 -8.71
CA MET A 48 -3.11 -3.56 -8.58
C MET A 48 -2.32 -3.08 -9.79
N ARG A 49 -1.28 -3.82 -10.23
CA ARG A 49 -0.51 -3.47 -11.44
C ARG A 49 -1.42 -3.33 -12.66
N SER A 50 -2.36 -4.27 -12.83
CA SER A 50 -3.34 -4.24 -13.93
C SER A 50 -4.22 -3.00 -13.88
N GLN A 51 -4.73 -2.61 -12.70
CA GLN A 51 -5.54 -1.40 -12.53
C GLN A 51 -4.76 -0.13 -12.90
N TYR A 52 -3.49 0.00 -12.51
CA TYR A 52 -2.67 1.14 -12.89
C TYR A 52 -2.41 1.20 -14.41
N GLN A 53 -2.16 0.06 -15.05
CA GLN A 53 -1.98 -0.01 -16.50
C GLN A 53 -3.27 0.36 -17.25
N GLN A 54 -4.40 -0.18 -16.81
CA GLN A 54 -5.71 0.15 -17.39
C GLN A 54 -6.05 1.62 -17.20
N ALA A 55 -5.82 2.19 -16.00
CA ALA A 55 -6.01 3.61 -15.75
C ALA A 55 -5.13 4.48 -16.64
N GLN A 56 -3.88 4.08 -16.90
CA GLN A 56 -3.00 4.81 -17.81
C GLN A 56 -3.50 4.81 -19.26
N GLN A 57 -4.07 3.70 -19.72
CA GLN A 57 -4.69 3.61 -21.04
C GLN A 57 -5.97 4.46 -21.10
N LEU A 58 -6.82 4.32 -20.08
CA LEU A 58 -8.12 4.97 -20.01
C LEU A 58 -7.99 6.49 -19.85
N ALA A 59 -6.99 6.96 -19.13
CA ALA A 59 -6.70 8.38 -18.95
C ALA A 59 -6.57 9.17 -20.26
N LYS A 60 -6.21 8.50 -21.37
CA LYS A 60 -6.12 9.11 -22.70
C LYS A 60 -7.48 9.29 -23.39
N GLN A 61 -8.49 8.53 -22.96
CA GLN A 61 -9.83 8.49 -23.56
C GLN A 61 -10.86 9.27 -22.72
N LEU A 62 -10.59 9.43 -21.42
CA LEU A 62 -11.48 10.16 -20.51
C LEU A 62 -11.59 11.64 -20.91
N PRO A 63 -12.79 12.24 -20.76
CA PRO A 63 -12.94 13.67 -20.99
C PRO A 63 -12.13 14.46 -19.95
N ALA A 64 -11.63 15.63 -20.36
CA ALA A 64 -10.81 16.48 -19.50
C ALA A 64 -11.56 16.98 -18.25
N GLN A 65 -12.89 17.02 -18.29
CA GLN A 65 -13.75 17.24 -17.14
C GLN A 65 -15.09 16.55 -17.38
N GLY A 66 -15.79 16.18 -16.31
CA GLY A 66 -17.07 15.51 -16.45
C GLY A 66 -17.63 15.00 -15.13
N GLU A 67 -18.72 14.24 -15.24
CA GLU A 67 -19.42 13.62 -14.12
C GLU A 67 -18.91 12.19 -13.90
N VAL A 68 -18.64 11.82 -12.66
CA VAL A 68 -18.10 10.52 -12.25
C VAL A 68 -19.02 9.38 -12.68
N ALA A 69 -20.34 9.55 -12.46
CA ALA A 69 -21.33 8.53 -12.81
C ALA A 69 -21.36 8.22 -14.31
N LYS A 70 -21.19 9.23 -15.17
CA LYS A 70 -21.11 9.04 -16.63
C LYS A 70 -19.87 8.24 -17.01
N VAL A 71 -18.71 8.63 -16.48
CA VAL A 71 -17.46 7.89 -16.71
C VAL A 71 -17.55 6.45 -16.22
N ALA A 72 -18.11 6.22 -15.04
CA ALA A 72 -18.28 4.88 -14.48
C ALA A 72 -19.21 3.99 -15.31
N LYS A 73 -20.19 4.58 -16.01
CA LYS A 73 -21.14 3.89 -16.87
C LYS A 73 -20.56 3.59 -18.26
N GLU A 74 -19.83 4.55 -18.83
CA GLU A 74 -19.29 4.46 -20.20
C GLU A 74 -18.00 3.64 -20.28
N PHE A 75 -17.17 3.70 -19.24
CA PHE A 75 -15.86 3.07 -19.24
C PHE A 75 -15.75 2.01 -18.14
N PRO A 76 -15.48 0.74 -18.49
CA PRO A 76 -15.08 -0.26 -17.50
C PRO A 76 -13.89 0.25 -16.68
N ASN A 77 -13.99 0.14 -15.36
CA ASN A 77 -12.99 0.67 -14.40
C ASN A 77 -12.80 2.20 -14.46
N GLY A 78 -13.74 2.95 -15.05
CA GLY A 78 -13.71 4.42 -15.12
C GLY A 78 -13.54 5.09 -13.76
N ALA A 79 -14.37 4.71 -12.77
CA ALA A 79 -14.26 5.24 -11.42
C ALA A 79 -12.90 4.95 -10.76
N ILE A 80 -12.36 3.73 -10.96
CA ILE A 80 -11.03 3.34 -10.46
C ILE A 80 -9.96 4.19 -11.12
N ALA A 81 -10.04 4.40 -12.44
CA ALA A 81 -9.07 5.24 -13.15
C ALA A 81 -9.09 6.69 -12.66
N LEU A 82 -10.26 7.26 -12.40
CA LEU A 82 -10.35 8.62 -11.83
C LEU A 82 -9.68 8.70 -10.44
N ALA A 83 -9.94 7.72 -9.56
CA ALA A 83 -9.30 7.65 -8.25
C ALA A 83 -7.78 7.49 -8.33
N LEU A 84 -7.29 6.68 -9.28
CA LEU A 84 -5.85 6.50 -9.50
C LEU A 84 -5.20 7.76 -10.07
N LEU A 85 -5.88 8.48 -10.97
CA LEU A 85 -5.41 9.77 -11.48
C LEU A 85 -5.33 10.83 -10.37
N ASP A 86 -6.32 10.88 -9.48
CA ASP A 86 -6.32 11.74 -8.30
C ASP A 86 -5.13 11.42 -7.38
N SER A 87 -4.91 10.14 -7.08
CA SER A 87 -3.74 9.70 -6.28
C SER A 87 -2.39 10.07 -6.91
N ALA A 88 -2.35 10.26 -8.24
CA ALA A 88 -1.17 10.69 -8.99
C ALA A 88 -1.06 12.22 -9.13
N GLY A 89 -2.03 12.97 -8.58
CA GLY A 89 -2.16 14.41 -8.73
C GLY A 89 -2.43 14.84 -10.18
N GLN A 90 -3.03 13.95 -10.99
CA GLN A 90 -3.40 14.19 -12.39
C GLN A 90 -4.88 14.58 -12.57
N LEU A 91 -5.63 14.60 -11.47
CA LEU A 91 -7.05 14.89 -11.41
C LEU A 91 -7.33 15.70 -10.15
N GLU A 92 -8.38 16.51 -10.23
CA GLU A 92 -8.94 17.29 -9.13
C GLU A 92 -10.45 17.00 -9.05
N TRP A 93 -10.94 16.73 -7.86
CA TRP A 93 -12.38 16.65 -7.56
C TRP A 93 -12.92 18.07 -7.41
N ILE A 94 -13.80 18.49 -8.33
CA ILE A 94 -14.48 19.79 -8.23
C ILE A 94 -15.52 19.72 -7.11
N ASP A 95 -16.24 18.60 -7.06
CA ASP A 95 -17.22 18.24 -6.05
C ASP A 95 -17.32 16.69 -6.01
N PRO A 96 -18.15 16.08 -5.14
CA PRO A 96 -18.26 14.62 -5.05
C PRO A 96 -18.71 13.89 -6.34
N PHE A 97 -19.24 14.61 -7.33
CA PHE A 97 -19.81 14.08 -8.56
C PHE A 97 -19.07 14.53 -9.82
N HIS A 98 -18.25 15.57 -9.75
CA HIS A 98 -17.54 16.15 -10.90
C HIS A 98 -16.04 16.21 -10.71
N TYR A 99 -15.31 16.00 -11.81
CA TYR A 99 -13.86 16.02 -11.83
C TYR A 99 -13.31 16.89 -12.95
N ARG A 100 -12.05 17.28 -12.80
CA ARG A 100 -11.22 17.87 -13.86
C ARG A 100 -9.86 17.22 -13.88
N GLN A 101 -9.39 16.79 -15.04
CA GLN A 101 -8.00 16.37 -15.23
C GLN A 101 -7.10 17.61 -15.16
N HIS A 102 -6.03 17.51 -14.38
CA HIS A 102 -5.05 18.56 -14.24
C HIS A 102 -3.65 17.96 -14.20
N ARG A 103 -2.81 18.29 -15.17
CA ARG A 103 -1.39 17.89 -15.16
C ARG A 103 -0.54 19.05 -14.68
N SER A 104 -0.22 19.05 -13.39
CA SER A 104 0.74 19.99 -12.80
C SER A 104 2.18 19.52 -13.04
N LYS A 105 3.16 20.42 -12.89
CA LYS A 105 4.58 20.03 -12.87
C LYS A 105 4.93 19.07 -11.72
N LYS A 106 4.08 18.96 -10.70
CA LYS A 106 4.26 18.06 -9.54
C LYS A 106 3.55 16.71 -9.71
N SER A 107 2.77 16.53 -10.77
CA SER A 107 2.01 15.30 -10.99
C SER A 107 2.97 14.15 -11.29
N SER A 108 2.77 13.01 -10.63
CA SER A 108 3.55 11.80 -10.88
C SER A 108 2.91 11.00 -12.00
N SER A 109 3.70 10.22 -12.74
CA SER A 109 3.13 9.24 -13.66
C SER A 109 2.45 8.10 -12.89
N LEU A 110 1.37 7.54 -13.43
CA LEU A 110 0.71 6.37 -12.85
C LEU A 110 1.67 5.18 -12.68
N ALA A 111 2.67 5.05 -13.55
CA ALA A 111 3.73 4.05 -13.41
C ALA A 111 4.56 4.28 -12.13
N GLN A 112 4.99 5.51 -11.86
CA GLN A 112 5.73 5.85 -10.65
C GLN A 112 4.90 5.58 -9.38
N VAL A 113 3.63 6.00 -9.37
CA VAL A 113 2.73 5.74 -8.22
C VAL A 113 2.53 4.24 -8.02
N SER A 114 2.35 3.47 -9.09
CA SER A 114 2.27 2.01 -9.02
C SER A 114 3.53 1.39 -8.41
N THR A 115 4.73 1.86 -8.79
CA THR A 115 5.98 1.39 -8.19
C THR A 115 6.06 1.68 -6.70
N ILE A 116 5.68 2.89 -6.27
CA ILE A 116 5.65 3.26 -4.84
C ILE A 116 4.67 2.36 -4.07
N GLN A 117 3.49 2.11 -4.62
CA GLN A 117 2.50 1.22 -4.00
C GLN A 117 2.98 -0.24 -3.94
N GLN A 118 3.64 -0.73 -4.98
CA GLN A 118 4.25 -2.07 -4.98
C GLN A 118 5.34 -2.18 -3.91
N GLN A 119 6.18 -1.15 -3.77
CA GLN A 119 7.18 -1.10 -2.70
C GLN A 119 6.52 -1.12 -1.32
N ALA A 120 5.49 -0.31 -1.08
CA ALA A 120 4.76 -0.28 0.20
C ALA A 120 4.13 -1.64 0.54
N GLN A 121 3.55 -2.35 -0.44
CA GLN A 121 3.04 -3.70 -0.25
C GLN A 121 4.17 -4.71 0.06
N SER A 122 5.31 -4.60 -0.62
CA SER A 122 6.46 -5.48 -0.41
C SER A 122 7.08 -5.34 0.99
N GLN A 123 7.00 -4.16 1.61
CA GLN A 123 7.56 -3.91 2.94
C GLN A 123 6.94 -4.82 4.01
N MET A 124 5.63 -5.09 3.91
CA MET A 124 4.98 -6.02 4.84
C MET A 124 5.55 -7.43 4.70
N ASN A 125 5.76 -7.90 3.46
CA ASN A 125 6.37 -9.20 3.21
C ASN A 125 7.80 -9.30 3.73
N GLN A 126 8.58 -8.23 3.56
CA GLN A 126 9.92 -8.13 4.13
C GLN A 126 9.88 -8.15 5.66
N TYR A 127 8.93 -7.43 6.27
CA TYR A 127 8.74 -7.41 7.72
C TYR A 127 8.42 -8.81 8.26
N LEU A 128 7.50 -9.54 7.65
CA LEU A 128 7.12 -10.90 8.10
C LEU A 128 8.29 -11.88 8.01
N LYS A 129 9.11 -11.79 6.96
CA LYS A 129 10.22 -12.72 6.69
C LYS A 129 11.56 -12.28 7.29
N THR A 130 11.61 -11.11 7.94
CA THR A 130 12.88 -10.60 8.50
C THR A 130 13.40 -11.48 9.63
N ARG A 131 14.72 -11.58 9.72
CA ARG A 131 15.45 -12.15 10.88
C ARG A 131 16.08 -11.07 11.76
N GLN A 132 15.89 -9.80 11.41
CA GLN A 132 16.33 -8.67 12.23
C GLN A 132 15.32 -8.41 13.35
N CYS A 133 15.71 -7.62 14.36
CA CYS A 133 14.78 -7.13 15.38
C CYS A 133 13.53 -6.51 14.72
N ARG A 134 12.34 -6.97 15.12
CA ARG A 134 11.06 -6.50 14.54
C ARG A 134 10.93 -4.98 14.68
N TRP A 135 11.21 -4.45 15.86
CA TRP A 135 11.17 -3.01 16.13
C TRP A 135 12.19 -2.22 15.32
N GLN A 136 13.41 -2.74 15.16
CA GLN A 136 14.42 -2.10 14.33
C GLN A 136 13.93 -1.94 12.87
N PHE A 137 13.27 -2.97 12.33
CA PHE A 137 12.68 -2.91 11.00
C PHE A 137 11.61 -1.82 10.93
N LEU A 138 10.69 -1.79 11.91
CA LEU A 138 9.62 -0.79 11.97
C LEU A 138 10.18 0.63 12.06
N LEU A 139 11.16 0.89 12.94
CA LEU A 139 11.80 2.22 13.04
C LEU A 139 12.33 2.69 11.68
N LYS A 140 13.08 1.84 10.97
CA LYS A 140 13.59 2.18 9.62
C LYS A 140 12.48 2.46 8.62
N ALA A 141 11.45 1.61 8.59
CA ALA A 141 10.36 1.72 7.64
C ALA A 141 9.55 3.02 7.80
N PHE A 142 9.47 3.57 9.02
CA PHE A 142 8.75 4.81 9.34
C PHE A 142 9.67 6.04 9.45
N GLY A 143 10.91 5.95 8.98
CA GLY A 143 11.83 7.09 8.84
C GLY A 143 12.77 7.34 10.03
N PHE A 144 12.66 6.58 11.11
CA PHE A 144 13.54 6.64 12.30
C PHE A 144 14.84 5.85 12.06
N THR A 145 15.54 6.22 10.98
CA THR A 145 16.70 5.46 10.48
C THR A 145 17.91 5.57 11.40
N GLN A 146 18.10 6.73 12.06
CA GLN A 146 19.20 6.97 12.99
C GLN A 146 18.99 6.17 14.29
N GLU A 147 17.78 6.22 14.83
CA GLU A 147 17.37 5.50 16.04
C GLU A 147 17.42 3.99 15.84
N ALA A 148 17.24 3.52 14.61
CA ALA A 148 17.32 2.11 14.29
C ALA A 148 18.76 1.57 14.18
N VAL A 149 19.79 2.42 14.11
CA VAL A 149 21.19 1.94 14.00
C VAL A 149 21.57 1.21 15.29
N GLY A 150 21.91 -0.08 15.16
CA GLY A 150 22.28 -0.92 16.31
C GLY A 150 21.13 -1.26 17.27
N PHE A 151 19.91 -0.79 17.02
CA PHE A 151 18.76 -1.00 17.90
C PHE A 151 18.38 -2.49 18.02
N LYS A 152 18.22 -2.95 19.26
CA LYS A 152 17.64 -4.24 19.64
C LYS A 152 16.61 -3.98 20.73
N CYS A 153 15.44 -4.59 20.61
CA CYS A 153 14.35 -4.36 21.58
C CYS A 153 14.34 -5.35 22.75
N ASP A 154 15.06 -6.47 22.64
CA ASP A 154 15.10 -7.58 23.60
C ASP A 154 13.71 -8.12 24.01
N ARG A 155 12.68 -7.90 23.18
CA ARG A 155 11.27 -8.21 23.47
C ARG A 155 10.48 -8.81 22.31
N CYS A 156 11.05 -8.87 21.10
CA CYS A 156 10.41 -9.55 19.97
C CYS A 156 10.97 -10.96 19.77
N ASP A 157 10.23 -11.78 19.05
CA ASP A 157 10.59 -13.14 18.63
C ASP A 157 11.99 -13.29 18.02
N ASN A 158 12.49 -12.27 17.31
CA ASN A 158 13.83 -12.27 16.71
C ASN A 158 14.96 -11.80 17.66
N CYS A 159 14.64 -11.37 18.89
CA CYS A 159 15.61 -10.89 19.89
C CYS A 159 15.58 -11.67 21.20
N SER A 160 14.51 -12.44 21.44
CA SER A 160 14.38 -13.41 22.52
C SER A 160 15.10 -14.71 22.23
#